data_AF-A0A349JS98-F1
#
_entry.id   AF-A0A349JS98-F1
#
_cell.length_a   1.000
_cell.length_b   1.000
_cell.length_c   1.000
_cell.angle_alpha   90.00
_cell.angle_beta   90.00
_cell.angle_gamma   90.00
#
_symmetry.space_group_name_H-M   'P 1'
#
loop_
_entity.id
_entity.type
_entity.pdbx_description
1 polymer ?
#
loop_
_entity_poly.entity_id
_entity_poly.type
_entity_poly.pdbx_seq_one_letter_code
_entity_poly.pdbx_strand_id
1 'polypeptide(L)' 'APTNDYFGGFRPGDNLFGNSIIALDIRTGERLWHFQGVHHDVWDRDFPLPPQLVDLTVDGEQIP' A
#
# COMPACT_ATOMS: atom_id res chain seq x y z
N ALA A 1 -11.53 1.23 11.49
CA ALA A 1 -11.93 0.26 10.43
C ALA A 1 -13.40 -0.20 10.58
N PRO A 2 -14.01 -1.05 9.73
CA PRO A 2 -15.41 -1.45 9.91
C PRO A 2 -15.65 -2.42 11.10
N THR A 3 -14.63 -2.71 11.92
CA THR A 3 -14.70 -3.45 13.20
C THR A 3 -13.48 -3.10 14.08
N ASN A 4 -13.45 -3.57 15.33
CA ASN A 4 -12.35 -3.42 16.31
C ASN A 4 -10.96 -3.55 15.65
N ASP A 5 -10.19 -2.46 15.70
CA ASP A 5 -8.90 -2.34 15.05
C ASP A 5 -7.84 -3.26 15.68
N TYR A 6 -8.06 -3.76 16.89
CA TYR A 6 -7.13 -4.63 17.63
C TYR A 6 -7.52 -6.12 17.63
N PHE A 7 -8.57 -6.52 16.90
CA PHE A 7 -8.96 -7.92 16.75
C PHE A 7 -9.14 -8.31 15.28
N GLY A 8 -8.15 -9.03 14.74
CA GLY A 8 -8.12 -9.47 13.34
C GLY A 8 -8.90 -10.77 13.04
N GLY A 9 -9.45 -11.44 14.05
CA GLY A 9 -10.05 -12.77 13.90
C GLY A 9 -11.23 -12.86 12.91
N PHE A 10 -11.91 -11.75 12.64
CA PHE A 10 -13.00 -11.69 11.65
C PHE A 10 -12.55 -11.32 10.23
N ARG A 11 -11.26 -11.01 10.04
CA ARG A 11 -10.67 -10.54 8.77
C ARG A 11 -9.43 -11.38 8.40
N PRO A 12 -9.55 -12.71 8.20
CA PRO A 12 -8.38 -13.53 7.88
C PRO A 12 -7.73 -13.10 6.56
N GLY A 13 -6.44 -13.40 6.43
CA GLY A 13 -5.63 -13.05 5.26
C GLY A 13 -5.07 -11.64 5.31
N ASP A 14 -4.41 -11.24 4.22
CA ASP A 14 -3.58 -10.03 4.17
C ASP A 14 -4.37 -8.72 4.22
N ASN A 15 -5.68 -8.78 3.96
CA ASN A 15 -6.58 -7.63 3.91
C ASN A 15 -6.19 -6.62 2.82
N LEU A 16 -5.79 -7.12 1.65
CA LEU A 16 -5.57 -6.28 0.48
C LEU A 16 -6.85 -5.48 0.13
N PHE A 17 -6.77 -4.19 -0.18
CA PHE A 17 -5.57 -3.33 -0.34
C PHE A 17 -5.35 -2.36 0.84
N GLY A 18 -5.61 -2.79 2.08
CA GLY A 18 -5.28 -2.00 3.27
C GLY A 18 -3.78 -1.72 3.38
N ASN A 19 -3.42 -0.55 3.95
CA ASN A 19 -2.03 -0.14 4.19
C ASN A 19 -1.10 -0.39 3.00
N SER A 20 -1.56 -0.02 1.80
CA SER A 20 -0.90 -0.28 0.54
C SER A 20 -0.70 1.00 -0.27
N ILE A 21 0.40 1.06 -1.02
CA ILE A 21 0.59 2.01 -2.13
C ILE A 21 0.14 1.30 -3.40
N ILE A 22 -0.67 1.97 -4.21
CA ILE A 22 -1.24 1.40 -5.43
C ILE A 22 -0.96 2.35 -6.60
N ALA A 23 -0.44 1.80 -7.70
CA ALA A 23 -0.37 2.49 -8.97
C ALA A 23 -1.47 2.00 -9.91
N LEU A 24 -2.24 2.94 -10.45
CA LEU A 24 -3.35 2.70 -11.35
C LEU A 24 -3.11 3.42 -12.67
N ASP A 25 -3.56 2.84 -13.77
CA ASP A 25 -3.73 3.57 -15.02
C ASP A 25 -4.88 4.57 -14.86
N ILE A 26 -4.62 5.85 -15.10
CA ILE A 26 -5.58 6.93 -14.83
C ILE A 26 -6.79 6.92 -15.76
N ARG A 27 -6.69 6.27 -16.93
CA ARG A 27 -7.76 6.26 -17.95
C ARG A 27 -8.73 5.12 -17.74
N THR A 28 -8.19 3.96 -17.35
CA THR A 28 -8.94 2.70 -17.23
C THR A 28 -9.25 2.34 -15.78
N GLY A 29 -8.48 2.85 -14.82
CA GLY A 29 -8.51 2.42 -13.43
C GLY A 29 -7.86 1.05 -13.21
N GLU A 30 -7.24 0.45 -14.22
CA GLU A 30 -6.56 -0.84 -14.08
C GLU A 30 -5.33 -0.72 -13.17
N ARG A 31 -5.15 -1.71 -12.29
CA ARG A 31 -4.02 -1.74 -11.37
C ARG A 31 -2.76 -2.18 -12.09
N LEU A 32 -1.76 -1.30 -12.14
CA LEU A 32 -0.44 -1.59 -12.69
C LEU A 32 0.37 -2.41 -11.68
N TRP A 33 0.51 -1.91 -10.45
CA TRP A 33 1.20 -2.58 -9.36
C TRP A 33 0.67 -2.11 -8.01
N HIS A 34 1.02 -2.83 -6.94
CA HIS A 34 0.82 -2.37 -5.57
C HIS A 34 1.98 -2.86 -4.69
N PHE A 35 2.20 -2.15 -3.59
CA PHE A 35 3.07 -2.54 -2.50
C PHE A 35 2.28 -2.46 -1.20
N GLN A 36 2.15 -3.57 -0.48
CA GLN A 36 1.48 -3.61 0.82
C GLN A 36 2.53 -3.52 1.93
N GLY A 37 2.47 -2.46 2.75
CA GLY A 37 3.43 -2.26 3.83
C GLY A 37 3.04 -2.95 5.13
N VAL A 38 1.74 -3.14 5.38
CA VAL A 38 1.23 -3.86 6.56
C VAL A 38 0.24 -4.93 6.12
N HIS A 39 0.59 -6.19 6.37
CA HIS A 39 -0.28 -7.34 6.15
C HIS A 39 -1.10 -7.59 7.41
N HIS A 40 -2.41 -7.85 7.24
CA HIS A 40 -3.31 -8.18 8.34
C HIS A 40 -3.23 -7.19 9.51
N ASP A 41 -3.50 -5.91 9.24
CA ASP A 41 -3.34 -4.88 10.27
C ASP A 41 -4.35 -5.05 11.42
N VAL A 42 -3.78 -5.08 12.62
CA VAL A 42 -4.48 -5.12 13.90
C VAL A 42 -3.99 -4.02 14.86
N TRP A 43 -3.34 -2.99 14.32
CA TRP A 43 -2.72 -1.92 15.11
C TRP A 43 -2.97 -0.51 14.58
N ASP A 44 -3.83 -0.33 13.58
CA ASP A 44 -4.16 0.99 13.00
C ASP A 44 -2.90 1.71 12.47
N ARG A 45 -2.10 0.98 11.69
CA ARG A 45 -0.82 1.47 11.15
C ARG A 45 -0.95 1.97 9.72
N ASP A 46 -1.82 2.95 9.54
CA ASP A 46 -1.94 3.72 8.30
C ASP A 46 -0.61 4.38 7.94
N PHE A 47 -0.38 4.58 6.64
CA PHE A 47 0.73 5.39 6.18
C PHE A 47 0.46 6.87 6.54
N PRO A 48 1.29 7.48 7.41
CA PRO A 48 1.04 8.85 7.85
C PRO A 48 1.38 9.88 6.78
N LEU A 49 2.12 9.47 5.74
CA LEU A 49 2.65 10.35 4.71
C LEU A 49 2.27 9.83 3.31
N PRO A 50 2.00 10.74 2.36
CA PRO A 50 1.75 10.36 0.97
C PRO A 50 3.02 9.79 0.32
N PRO A 51 2.88 8.95 -0.71
CA PRO A 51 4.00 8.51 -1.51
C PRO A 51 4.67 9.71 -2.21
N GLN A 52 6.01 9.71 -2.24
CA GLN A 52 6.79 10.73 -2.92
C GLN A 52 7.30 10.17 -4.25
N LEU A 53 7.10 10.92 -5.33
CA LEU A 53 7.65 10.63 -6.64
C LEU A 53 8.97 11.41 -6.80
N VAL A 54 10.06 10.69 -7.06
CA VAL A 54 11.39 11.27 -7.21
C VAL A 54 12.13 10.60 -8.36
N ASP A 55 12.87 11.40 -9.13
CA ASP A 55 13.81 10.88 -10.13
C ASP A 55 15.12 10.53 -9.42
N LEU A 56 15.50 9.26 -9.42
CA LEU A 56 16.71 8.77 -8.76
C LEU A 56 17.67 8.12 -9.74
N THR A 57 18.94 8.54 -9.68
CA THR A 57 20.05 7.82 -10.29
C THR A 57 20.72 6.94 -9.25
N VAL A 58 20.74 5.63 -9.45
CA VAL A 58 21.43 4.65 -8.60
C VAL A 58 22.49 3.96 -9.45
N ASP A 59 23.75 3.99 -9.00
CA ASP A 59 24.89 3.40 -9.73
C ASP A 59 25.06 3.87 -11.19
N GLY A 60 24.65 5.11 -11.47
CA GLY A 60 24.71 5.72 -12.80
C GLY A 60 23.51 5.40 -13.70
N GLU A 61 22.55 4.61 -13.23
CA GLU A 61 21.32 4.25 -13.93
C GLU A 61 20.12 5.00 -13.35
N GLN A 62 19.26 5.54 -14.22
CA GLN A 62 17.97 6.10 -13.80
C GLN A 62 17.03 4.97 -13.44
N ILE A 63 16.54 4.95 -12.19
CA ILE A 63 15.52 3.99 -11.78
C ILE A 63 14.14 4.56 -12.16
N PRO A 64 13.37 3.85 -13.00
CA PRO A 64 12.04 4.26 -13.44
C PRO A 64 10.97 4.11 -12.35
#